data_AF-A0A1R3VUE0-F1
#
_entry.id   AF-A0A1R3VUE0-F1
#
_cell.length_a   1.000
_cell.length_b   1.000
_cell.length_c   1.000
_cell.angle_alpha   90.00
_cell.angle_beta   90.00
_cell.angle_gamma   90.00
#
_symmetry.space_group_name_H-M   'P 1'
#
loop_
_entity.id
_entity.type
_entity.pdbx_description
1 polymer ?
#
loop_
_entity_poly.entity_id
_entity_poly.type
_entity_poly.pdbx_seq_one_letter_code
_entity_poly.pdbx_strand_id
1 'polypeptide(L)'
;MALDQTRLDALWDFADAAGSEARLRAAADAEKDAATRAELQTQIARALGLQERFAEAHALLDAVASEDPAAHVRTRLERGRLHNSAGDPDAAIGDFRAAAAVAASVGLVFLRVDALHMLAIVEPDHADDWTAEALAVLDETDDPRTLRWRVALHNNAGWSHVDAGRLPEALASFQASREAAERWGTPQQVAWADEAIAELPRDR
;
A
#
# COMPACT_ATOMS: atom_id res chain seq x y z
N MET A 1 20.74 6.26 -6.63
CA MET A 1 20.36 4.83 -6.78
C MET A 1 18.98 4.68 -6.14
N ALA A 2 18.11 3.78 -6.58
CA ALA A 2 16.82 3.58 -5.91
C ALA A 2 17.04 3.00 -4.50
N LEU A 3 16.21 3.38 -3.53
CA LEU A 3 16.24 2.82 -2.19
C LEU A 3 16.05 1.30 -2.26
N ASP A 4 17.05 0.54 -1.78
CA ASP A 4 16.91 -0.90 -1.64
C ASP A 4 15.76 -1.23 -0.69
N GLN A 5 14.89 -2.14 -1.09
CA GLN A 5 13.74 -2.49 -0.28
C GLN A 5 14.15 -3.20 1.00
N THR A 6 15.12 -4.10 0.96
CA THR A 6 15.49 -4.84 2.18
C THR A 6 15.90 -3.88 3.28
N ARG A 7 16.59 -2.79 2.88
CA ARG A 7 16.88 -1.66 3.76
C ARG A 7 15.61 -0.96 4.24
N LEU A 8 14.63 -0.69 3.38
CA LEU A 8 13.36 -0.07 3.79
C LEU A 8 12.55 -0.94 4.76
N ASP A 9 12.42 -2.25 4.49
CA ASP A 9 11.71 -3.20 5.34
C ASP A 9 12.32 -3.26 6.75
N ALA A 10 13.65 -3.17 6.85
CA ALA A 10 14.37 -3.15 8.13
C ALA A 10 14.16 -1.87 8.96
N LEU A 11 13.67 -0.79 8.34
CA LEU A 11 13.37 0.48 9.02
C LEU A 11 11.93 0.53 9.55
N TRP A 12 11.08 -0.40 9.12
CA TRP A 12 9.66 -0.44 9.46
C TRP A 12 9.32 -1.45 10.54
N ASP A 13 8.57 -0.96 11.53
CA ASP A 13 7.73 -1.73 12.43
C ASP A 13 6.36 -1.05 12.46
N PHE A 14 5.35 -1.67 11.84
CA PHE A 14 4.01 -1.10 11.76
C PHE A 14 3.29 -1.08 13.12
N ALA A 15 3.76 -1.83 14.12
CA ALA A 15 3.27 -1.73 15.50
C ALA A 15 3.93 -0.59 16.28
N ASP A 16 5.03 -0.02 15.76
CA ASP A 16 5.80 1.07 16.36
C ASP A 16 6.09 2.15 15.31
N ALA A 17 5.04 2.90 14.94
CA ALA A 17 5.14 3.97 13.96
C ALA A 17 6.12 5.08 14.40
N ALA A 18 6.16 5.39 15.70
CA ALA A 18 7.06 6.40 16.25
C ALA A 18 8.54 5.97 16.18
N GLY A 19 8.86 4.73 16.54
CA GLY A 19 10.22 4.20 16.38
C GLY A 19 10.61 4.05 14.92
N SER A 20 9.68 3.67 14.04
CA SER A 20 9.90 3.65 12.58
C SER A 20 10.25 5.04 12.05
N GLU A 21 9.51 6.07 12.46
CA GLU A 21 9.82 7.47 12.12
C GLU A 21 11.25 7.84 12.53
N ALA A 22 11.65 7.53 13.77
CA ALA A 22 12.99 7.85 14.26
C ALA A 22 14.10 7.16 13.44
N ARG A 23 13.92 5.87 13.10
CA ARG A 23 14.86 5.11 12.26
C ARG A 23 14.94 5.69 10.84
N LEU A 24 13.79 6.03 10.25
CA LEU A 24 13.69 6.61 8.91
C LEU A 24 14.34 8.00 8.84
N ARG A 25 14.12 8.86 9.85
CA ARG A 25 14.79 10.17 9.96
C ARG A 25 16.30 10.03 10.03
N ALA A 26 16.80 9.16 10.91
CA ALA A 26 18.24 8.90 11.01
C ALA A 26 18.83 8.38 9.68
N ALA A 27 18.10 7.51 8.98
CA ALA A 27 18.51 7.02 7.67
C ALA A 27 18.52 8.13 6.61
N ALA A 28 17.54 9.03 6.60
CA ALA A 28 17.45 10.14 5.66
C ALA A 28 18.56 11.19 5.90
N ASP A 29 18.88 11.48 7.16
CA ASP A 29 19.94 12.42 7.54
C ASP A 29 21.34 11.91 7.14
N ALA A 30 21.55 10.60 7.25
CA ALA A 30 22.81 9.96 6.84
C ALA A 30 22.91 9.74 5.32
N GLU A 31 21.80 9.80 4.59
CA GLU A 31 21.75 9.51 3.15
C GLU A 31 22.36 10.65 2.34
N LYS A 32 23.22 10.32 1.38
CA LYS A 32 23.89 11.30 0.50
C LYS A 32 23.23 11.40 -0.86
N ASP A 33 22.63 10.32 -1.34
CA ASP A 33 21.91 10.29 -2.61
C ASP A 33 20.56 10.98 -2.47
N ALA A 34 20.35 12.06 -3.23
CA ALA A 34 19.16 12.91 -3.09
C ALA A 34 17.86 12.15 -3.42
N ALA A 35 17.88 11.25 -4.41
CA ALA A 35 16.71 10.44 -4.77
C ALA A 35 16.35 9.46 -3.66
N THR A 36 17.33 8.73 -3.12
CA THR A 36 17.14 7.82 -1.98
C THR A 36 16.64 8.58 -0.75
N ARG A 37 17.18 9.77 -0.48
CA ARG A 37 16.73 10.62 0.62
C ARG A 37 15.27 11.05 0.44
N ALA A 38 14.87 11.43 -0.77
CA ALA A 38 13.50 11.78 -1.09
C ALA A 38 12.55 10.59 -0.86
N GLU A 39 12.92 9.38 -1.29
CA GLU A 39 12.14 8.17 -1.00
C GLU A 39 12.00 7.95 0.51
N LEU A 40 13.07 8.06 1.30
CA LEU A 40 13.01 7.96 2.76
C LEU A 40 12.10 9.03 3.39
N GLN A 41 12.10 10.26 2.88
CA GLN A 41 11.21 11.32 3.35
C GLN A 41 9.73 10.99 3.14
N THR A 42 9.36 10.33 2.02
CA THR A 42 7.98 9.84 1.84
C THR A 42 7.59 8.82 2.91
N GLN A 43 8.53 7.97 3.33
CA GLN A 43 8.29 6.95 4.34
C GLN A 43 8.18 7.57 5.75
N ILE A 44 8.94 8.63 6.04
CA ILE A 44 8.75 9.44 7.25
C ILE A 44 7.34 10.03 7.28
N ALA A 45 6.85 10.58 6.15
CA ALA A 45 5.49 11.11 6.06
C ALA A 45 4.43 10.03 6.31
N ARG A 46 4.63 8.81 5.81
CA ARG A 46 3.78 7.66 6.12
C ARG A 46 3.74 7.36 7.63
N ALA A 47 4.90 7.35 8.28
CA ALA A 47 5.01 7.08 9.71
C ALA A 47 4.36 8.18 10.56
N LEU A 48 4.46 9.44 10.12
CA LEU A 48 3.75 10.57 10.72
C LEU A 48 2.22 10.44 10.57
N GLY A 49 1.75 10.01 9.39
CA GLY A 49 0.33 9.76 9.14
C GLY A 49 -0.26 8.69 10.06
N LEU A 50 0.47 7.60 10.31
CA LEU A 50 0.06 6.55 11.27
C LEU A 50 0.03 7.04 12.73
N GLN A 51 0.68 8.17 13.03
CA GLN A 51 0.63 8.86 14.32
C GLN A 51 -0.38 10.03 14.32
N GLU A 52 -1.22 10.14 13.28
CA GLU A 52 -2.18 11.23 13.09
C GLU A 52 -1.56 12.64 13.03
N ARG A 53 -0.24 12.73 12.77
CA ARG A 53 0.51 14.00 12.61
C ARG A 53 0.39 14.53 11.18
N PHE A 54 -0.84 14.66 10.69
CA PHE A 54 -1.12 14.93 9.27
C PHE A 54 -0.52 16.25 8.75
N ALA A 55 -0.61 17.33 9.53
CA ALA A 55 -0.06 18.63 9.12
C ALA A 55 1.46 18.59 8.91
N GLU A 56 2.17 17.87 9.78
CA GLU A 56 3.62 17.70 9.65
C GLU A 56 3.97 16.80 8.47
N ALA A 57 3.18 15.75 8.24
CA ALA A 57 3.36 14.85 7.11
C ALA A 57 3.16 15.57 5.77
N HIS A 58 2.11 16.39 5.63
CA HIS A 58 1.88 17.21 4.44
C HIS A 58 3.02 18.21 4.20
N ALA A 59 3.45 18.93 5.25
CA ALA A 59 4.56 19.88 5.14
C ALA A 59 5.86 19.19 4.72
N LEU A 60 6.11 17.97 5.21
CA LEU A 60 7.25 17.18 4.78
C LEU A 60 7.15 16.79 3.30
N LEU A 61 5.99 16.30 2.85
CA LEU A 61 5.76 15.93 1.45
C LEU A 61 5.85 17.13 0.49
N ASP A 62 5.43 18.33 0.93
CA ASP A 62 5.59 19.56 0.16
C ASP A 62 7.07 19.96 -0.03
N ALA A 63 7.94 19.57 0.92
CA ALA A 63 9.37 19.82 0.88
C ALA A 63 10.18 18.74 0.14
N VAL A 64 9.58 17.62 -0.24
CA VAL A 64 10.25 16.58 -1.03
C VAL A 64 10.47 17.10 -2.46
N ALA A 65 11.70 17.52 -2.76
CA ALA A 65 12.12 17.92 -4.10
C ALA A 65 12.95 16.79 -4.74
N SER A 66 12.37 16.12 -5.74
CA SER A 66 13.05 15.06 -6.49
C SER A 66 12.51 14.96 -7.91
N GLU A 67 13.41 14.82 -8.88
CA GLU A 67 13.09 14.46 -10.27
C GLU A 67 12.96 12.94 -10.46
N ASP A 68 13.22 12.16 -9.41
CA ASP A 68 13.09 10.70 -9.45
C ASP A 68 11.60 10.29 -9.54
N PRO A 69 11.19 9.53 -10.58
CA PRO A 69 9.80 9.13 -10.73
C PRO A 69 9.24 8.32 -9.55
N ALA A 70 10.06 7.47 -8.92
CA ALA A 70 9.62 6.64 -7.81
C ALA A 70 9.39 7.47 -6.53
N ALA A 71 10.20 8.51 -6.29
CA ALA A 71 9.93 9.51 -5.26
C ALA A 71 8.65 10.31 -5.54
N HIS A 72 8.38 10.69 -6.79
CA HIS A 72 7.16 11.41 -7.17
C HIS A 72 5.90 10.56 -6.93
N VAL A 73 5.90 9.31 -7.39
CA VAL A 73 4.79 8.37 -7.19
C VAL A 73 4.55 8.12 -5.70
N ARG A 74 5.60 7.88 -4.90
CA ARG A 74 5.46 7.72 -3.46
C ARG A 74 4.93 8.96 -2.77
N THR A 75 5.35 10.15 -3.19
CA THR A 75 4.82 11.41 -2.63
C THR A 75 3.30 11.50 -2.82
N ARG A 76 2.80 11.11 -3.99
CA ARG A 76 1.35 11.04 -4.25
C ARG A 76 0.65 9.97 -3.43
N LEU A 77 1.19 8.75 -3.40
CA LEU A 77 0.65 7.66 -2.57
C LEU A 77 0.50 8.08 -1.10
N GLU A 78 1.56 8.63 -0.52
CA GLU A 78 1.54 9.00 0.89
C GLU A 78 0.64 10.22 1.12
N ARG A 79 0.55 11.17 0.19
CA ARG A 79 -0.43 12.28 0.29
C ARG A 79 -1.87 11.76 0.26
N GLY A 80 -2.19 10.84 -0.64
CA GLY A 80 -3.49 10.19 -0.68
C GLY A 80 -3.81 9.44 0.61
N ARG A 81 -2.84 8.75 1.22
CA ARG A 81 -3.02 8.12 2.53
C ARG A 81 -3.34 9.11 3.63
N LEU A 82 -2.64 10.25 3.67
CA LEU A 82 -2.92 11.30 4.66
C LEU A 82 -4.34 11.83 4.53
N HIS A 83 -4.79 12.11 3.30
CA HIS A 83 -6.17 12.54 3.04
C HIS A 83 -7.18 11.47 3.48
N ASN A 84 -6.98 10.21 3.08
CA ASN A 84 -7.89 9.12 3.44
C ASN A 84 -7.96 8.93 4.97
N SER A 85 -6.82 8.87 5.66
CA SER A 85 -6.75 8.72 7.12
C SER A 85 -7.32 9.93 7.87
N ALA A 86 -7.31 11.12 7.27
CA ALA A 86 -7.95 12.32 7.81
C ALA A 86 -9.48 12.37 7.53
N GLY A 87 -10.05 11.36 6.85
CA GLY A 87 -11.47 11.30 6.52
C GLY A 87 -11.86 12.09 5.27
N ASP A 88 -10.92 12.33 4.36
CA ASP A 88 -11.13 13.03 3.08
C ASP A 88 -10.81 12.09 1.88
N PRO A 89 -11.67 11.10 1.59
CA PRO A 89 -11.44 10.16 0.49
C PRO A 89 -11.48 10.84 -0.89
N ASP A 90 -12.26 11.91 -1.05
CA ASP A 90 -12.36 12.64 -2.31
C ASP A 90 -11.02 13.26 -2.71
N ALA A 91 -10.31 13.87 -1.77
CA ALA A 91 -8.96 14.36 -2.00
C ALA A 91 -7.97 13.21 -2.28
N ALA A 92 -8.13 12.07 -1.60
CA ALA A 92 -7.25 10.91 -1.76
C ALA A 92 -7.31 10.28 -3.15
N ILE A 93 -8.51 10.19 -3.76
CA ILE A 93 -8.72 9.60 -5.09
C ILE A 93 -7.85 10.27 -6.15
N GLY A 94 -7.79 11.61 -6.14
CA GLY A 94 -7.00 12.38 -7.11
C GLY A 94 -5.51 12.03 -7.05
N ASP A 95 -4.97 11.87 -5.84
CA ASP A 95 -3.58 11.51 -5.62
C ASP A 95 -3.28 10.06 -6.02
N PHE A 96 -4.14 9.10 -5.67
CA PHE A 96 -3.93 7.70 -6.05
C PHE A 96 -4.04 7.48 -7.57
N ARG A 97 -4.98 8.14 -8.26
CA ARG A 97 -5.06 8.08 -9.73
C ARG A 97 -3.82 8.67 -10.39
N ALA A 98 -3.32 9.80 -9.89
CA ALA A 98 -2.07 10.40 -10.38
C ALA A 98 -0.88 9.47 -10.14
N ALA A 99 -0.79 8.83 -8.96
CA ALA A 99 0.25 7.86 -8.64
C ALA A 99 0.21 6.66 -9.60
N ALA A 100 -0.96 6.07 -9.82
CA ALA A 100 -1.14 4.93 -10.72
C ALA A 100 -0.73 5.27 -12.17
N ALA A 101 -1.17 6.44 -12.67
CA ALA A 101 -0.86 6.89 -14.02
C ALA A 101 0.64 7.13 -14.24
N VAL A 102 1.30 7.82 -13.31
CA VAL A 102 2.74 8.05 -13.39
C VAL A 102 3.49 6.73 -13.28
N ALA A 103 3.15 5.88 -12.31
CA ALA A 103 3.79 4.57 -12.13
C ALA A 103 3.68 3.69 -13.40
N ALA A 104 2.52 3.69 -14.04
CA ALA A 104 2.31 2.99 -15.31
C ALA A 104 3.21 3.55 -16.42
N SER A 105 3.32 4.88 -16.54
CA SER A 105 4.11 5.53 -17.62
C SER A 105 5.62 5.25 -17.55
N VAL A 106 6.14 4.91 -16.37
CA VAL A 106 7.57 4.65 -16.15
C VAL A 106 7.88 3.20 -15.74
N GLY A 107 6.88 2.30 -15.77
CA GLY A 107 7.07 0.88 -15.49
C GLY A 107 7.32 0.53 -14.02
N LEU A 108 6.84 1.33 -13.07
CA LEU A 108 6.96 1.08 -11.63
C LEU A 108 5.83 0.18 -11.13
N VAL A 109 5.84 -1.09 -11.55
CA VAL A 109 4.75 -2.07 -11.33
C VAL A 109 4.33 -2.16 -9.85
N PHE A 110 5.28 -2.29 -8.92
CA PHE A 110 4.98 -2.36 -7.48
C PHE A 110 4.17 -1.16 -6.98
N LEU A 111 4.55 0.05 -7.39
CA LEU A 111 3.88 1.27 -6.95
C LEU A 111 2.56 1.53 -7.70
N ARG A 112 2.44 1.05 -8.94
CA ARG A 112 1.16 1.05 -9.67
C ARG A 112 0.14 0.19 -8.92
N VAL A 113 0.54 -1.02 -8.52
CA VAL A 113 -0.33 -1.93 -7.76
C VAL A 113 -0.71 -1.36 -6.41
N ASP A 114 0.22 -0.71 -5.71
CA ASP A 114 -0.07 0.01 -4.45
C ASP A 114 -1.14 1.10 -4.66
N ALA A 115 -1.02 1.90 -5.72
CA ALA A 115 -2.00 2.94 -6.03
C ALA A 115 -3.39 2.36 -6.35
N LEU A 116 -3.46 1.28 -7.13
CA LEU A 116 -4.71 0.61 -7.47
C LEU A 116 -5.36 -0.05 -6.24
N HIS A 117 -4.55 -0.66 -5.37
CA HIS A 117 -5.00 -1.18 -4.07
C HIS A 117 -5.65 -0.08 -3.22
N MET A 118 -5.07 1.11 -3.21
CA MET A 118 -5.64 2.23 -2.49
C MET A 118 -6.91 2.78 -3.11
N LEU A 119 -7.03 2.81 -4.44
CA LEU A 119 -8.28 3.16 -5.11
C LEU A 119 -9.40 2.19 -4.76
N ALA A 120 -9.10 0.89 -4.65
CA ALA A 120 -10.08 -0.11 -4.20
C ALA A 120 -10.58 0.14 -2.76
N ILE A 121 -9.78 0.77 -1.90
CA ILE A 121 -10.18 1.13 -0.53
C ILE A 121 -11.04 2.39 -0.52
N VAL A 122 -10.67 3.42 -1.28
CA VAL A 122 -11.35 4.73 -1.21
C VAL A 122 -12.55 4.85 -2.15
N GLU A 123 -12.69 3.96 -3.14
CA GLU A 123 -13.83 3.88 -4.05
C GLU A 123 -14.54 2.51 -3.91
N PRO A 124 -15.29 2.25 -2.81
CA PRO A 124 -15.87 0.93 -2.53
C PRO A 124 -16.82 0.43 -3.64
N ASP A 125 -17.55 1.34 -4.29
CA ASP A 125 -18.44 1.01 -5.41
C ASP A 125 -17.69 0.48 -6.65
N HIS A 126 -16.39 0.76 -6.76
CA HIS A 126 -15.51 0.32 -7.85
C HIS A 126 -14.37 -0.58 -7.33
N ALA A 127 -14.48 -1.10 -6.09
CA ALA A 127 -13.40 -1.86 -5.46
C ALA A 127 -13.03 -3.11 -6.25
N ASP A 128 -14.03 -3.79 -6.82
CA ASP A 128 -13.83 -5.00 -7.63
C ASP A 128 -13.11 -4.68 -8.94
N ASP A 129 -13.45 -3.56 -9.60
CA ASP A 129 -12.80 -3.10 -10.83
C ASP A 129 -11.33 -2.75 -10.58
N TRP A 130 -11.04 -1.99 -9.52
CA TRP A 130 -9.67 -1.62 -9.14
C TRP A 130 -8.83 -2.81 -8.72
N THR A 131 -9.43 -3.76 -7.98
CA THR A 131 -8.77 -5.01 -7.60
C THR A 131 -8.46 -5.85 -8.82
N ALA A 132 -9.40 -5.98 -9.77
CA ALA A 132 -9.20 -6.71 -11.02
C ALA A 132 -8.09 -6.08 -11.87
N GLU A 133 -8.05 -4.74 -11.98
CA GLU A 133 -6.96 -4.06 -12.68
C GLU A 133 -5.61 -4.34 -12.00
N ALA A 134 -5.53 -4.23 -10.68
CA ALA A 134 -4.30 -4.50 -9.93
C ALA A 134 -3.80 -5.94 -10.14
N LEU A 135 -4.69 -6.92 -10.15
CA LEU A 135 -4.36 -8.32 -10.40
C LEU A 135 -3.88 -8.53 -11.85
N ALA A 136 -4.49 -7.88 -12.83
CA ALA A 136 -4.03 -7.93 -14.22
C ALA A 136 -2.61 -7.36 -14.39
N VAL A 137 -2.28 -6.27 -13.68
CA VAL A 137 -0.92 -5.72 -13.63
C VAL A 137 0.06 -6.73 -13.00
N LEU A 138 -0.38 -7.49 -12.00
CA LEU A 138 0.43 -8.54 -11.37
C LEU A 138 0.63 -9.78 -12.24
N ASP A 139 -0.16 -9.99 -13.29
CA ASP A 139 0.05 -11.07 -14.26
C ASP A 139 1.20 -10.76 -15.24
N GLU A 140 1.68 -9.51 -15.29
CA GLU A 140 2.77 -9.06 -16.16
C GLU A 140 4.16 -9.15 -15.51
N THR A 141 4.26 -9.61 -14.27
CA THR A 141 5.52 -9.67 -13.52
C THR A 141 5.74 -11.02 -12.83
N ASP A 142 6.99 -11.46 -12.82
CA ASP A 142 7.44 -12.64 -12.07
C ASP A 142 8.14 -12.28 -10.75
N ASP A 143 8.24 -10.98 -10.40
CA ASP A 143 8.88 -10.54 -9.16
C ASP A 143 8.08 -11.05 -7.94
N PRO A 144 8.63 -12.00 -7.15
CA PRO A 144 7.89 -12.61 -6.04
C PRO A 144 7.41 -11.60 -5.01
N ARG A 145 8.17 -10.52 -4.83
CA ARG A 145 7.81 -9.46 -3.91
C ARG A 145 6.60 -8.68 -4.40
N THR A 146 6.58 -8.28 -5.67
CA THR A 146 5.43 -7.58 -6.25
C THR A 146 4.22 -8.49 -6.30
N LEU A 147 4.39 -9.78 -6.62
CA LEU A 147 3.33 -10.79 -6.58
C LEU A 147 2.70 -10.98 -5.18
N ARG A 148 3.45 -10.70 -4.10
CA ARG A 148 2.91 -10.71 -2.73
C ARG A 148 1.76 -9.72 -2.52
N TRP A 149 1.60 -8.68 -3.35
CA TRP A 149 0.44 -7.78 -3.31
C TRP A 149 -0.89 -8.51 -3.45
N ARG A 150 -0.93 -9.68 -4.11
CA ARG A 150 -2.13 -10.52 -4.22
C ARG A 150 -2.76 -10.81 -2.85
N VAL A 151 -1.95 -10.95 -1.79
CA VAL A 151 -2.44 -11.16 -0.42
C VAL A 151 -3.31 -9.99 0.02
N ALA A 152 -2.80 -8.76 -0.03
CA ALA A 152 -3.52 -7.59 0.44
C ALA A 152 -4.73 -7.24 -0.45
N LEU A 153 -4.58 -7.40 -1.77
CA LEU A 153 -5.66 -7.19 -2.74
C LEU A 153 -6.84 -8.11 -2.47
N HIS A 154 -6.59 -9.42 -2.36
CA HIS A 154 -7.64 -10.40 -2.11
C HIS A 154 -8.21 -10.30 -0.69
N ASN A 155 -7.39 -9.99 0.32
CA ASN A 155 -7.88 -9.75 1.67
C ASN A 155 -8.86 -8.57 1.72
N ASN A 156 -8.50 -7.45 1.10
CA ASN A 156 -9.36 -6.26 1.10
C ASN A 156 -10.64 -6.46 0.29
N ALA A 157 -10.54 -7.15 -0.86
CA ALA A 157 -11.73 -7.58 -1.60
C ALA A 157 -12.64 -8.45 -0.73
N GLY A 158 -12.07 -9.40 0.03
CA GLY A 158 -12.84 -10.24 0.95
C GLY A 158 -13.63 -9.44 1.98
N TRP A 159 -13.01 -8.46 2.62
CA TRP A 159 -13.70 -7.58 3.58
C TRP A 159 -14.77 -6.70 2.91
N SER A 160 -14.48 -6.12 1.74
CA SER A 160 -15.47 -5.37 0.96
C SER A 160 -16.71 -6.22 0.61
N HIS A 161 -16.48 -7.49 0.26
CA HIS A 161 -17.55 -8.45 0.02
C HIS A 161 -18.38 -8.76 1.28
N VAL A 162 -17.74 -8.88 2.45
CA VAL A 162 -18.44 -9.03 3.74
C VAL A 162 -19.34 -7.84 4.01
N ASP A 163 -18.82 -6.62 3.88
CA ASP A 163 -19.57 -5.38 4.12
C ASP A 163 -20.79 -5.26 3.19
N ALA A 164 -20.69 -5.79 1.97
CA ALA A 164 -21.78 -5.84 1.00
C ALA A 164 -22.70 -7.06 1.12
N GLY A 165 -22.48 -7.94 2.10
CA GLY A 165 -23.26 -9.17 2.30
C GLY A 165 -23.04 -10.26 1.25
N ARG A 166 -22.01 -10.13 0.40
CA ARG A 166 -21.62 -11.08 -0.65
C ARG A 166 -20.71 -12.17 -0.08
N LEU A 167 -21.23 -12.97 0.85
CA LEU A 167 -20.44 -13.95 1.62
C LEU A 167 -19.73 -15.02 0.75
N PRO A 168 -20.33 -15.57 -0.31
CA PRO A 168 -19.63 -16.50 -1.20
C PRO A 168 -18.39 -15.88 -1.87
N GLU A 169 -18.51 -14.64 -2.33
CA GLU A 169 -17.44 -13.86 -2.96
C GLU A 169 -16.35 -13.48 -1.94
N ALA A 170 -16.75 -13.18 -0.69
CA ALA A 170 -15.83 -12.95 0.42
C ALA A 170 -14.98 -14.20 0.69
N LEU A 171 -15.61 -15.38 0.78
CA LEU A 171 -14.91 -16.64 0.98
C LEU A 171 -13.89 -16.92 -0.13
N ALA A 172 -14.31 -16.77 -1.39
CA ALA A 172 -13.42 -16.96 -2.54
C ALA A 172 -12.22 -16.00 -2.49
N SER A 173 -12.45 -14.75 -2.11
CA SER A 173 -11.40 -13.74 -1.96
C SER A 173 -10.42 -14.10 -0.84
N PHE A 174 -10.90 -14.49 0.34
CA PHE A 174 -9.99 -14.88 1.44
C PHE A 174 -9.21 -16.16 1.12
N GLN A 175 -9.81 -17.13 0.42
CA GLN A 175 -9.09 -18.32 -0.07
C GLN A 175 -7.97 -17.93 -1.05
N ALA A 176 -8.23 -17.03 -2.00
CA ALA A 176 -7.20 -16.52 -2.91
C ALA A 176 -6.09 -15.74 -2.17
N SER A 177 -6.44 -14.97 -1.14
CA SER A 177 -5.48 -14.30 -0.26
C SER A 177 -4.56 -15.32 0.45
N ARG A 178 -5.16 -16.39 0.98
CA ARG A 178 -4.44 -17.49 1.64
C ARG A 178 -3.48 -18.20 0.69
N GLU A 179 -3.93 -18.56 -0.52
CA GLU A 179 -3.09 -19.20 -1.54
C GLU A 179 -1.91 -18.30 -1.96
N ALA A 180 -2.16 -17.00 -2.12
CA ALA A 180 -1.10 -16.03 -2.38
C ALA A 180 -0.12 -15.93 -1.21
N ALA A 181 -0.61 -16.00 0.03
CA ALA A 181 0.22 -15.94 1.22
C ALA A 181 1.12 -17.17 1.37
N GLU A 182 0.62 -18.36 1.01
CA GLU A 182 1.41 -19.60 0.97
C GLU A 182 2.53 -19.54 -0.07
N ARG A 183 2.31 -18.89 -1.23
CA ARG A 183 3.31 -18.78 -2.30
C ARG A 183 4.33 -17.68 -2.10
N TRP A 184 3.88 -16.49 -1.68
CA TRP A 184 4.69 -15.27 -1.70
C TRP A 184 4.66 -14.48 -0.39
N GLY A 185 3.80 -14.85 0.55
CA GLY A 185 3.58 -14.14 1.80
C GLY A 185 4.43 -14.65 2.97
N THR A 186 3.94 -14.37 4.18
CA THR A 186 4.52 -14.84 5.45
C THR A 186 3.59 -15.80 6.17
N PRO A 187 4.09 -16.61 7.11
CA PRO A 187 3.23 -17.44 7.97
C PRO A 187 2.14 -16.65 8.69
N GLN A 188 2.45 -15.41 9.09
CA GLN A 188 1.47 -14.51 9.71
C GLN A 188 0.33 -14.13 8.74
N GLN A 189 0.64 -13.91 7.47
CA GLN A 189 -0.39 -13.61 6.45
C GLN A 189 -1.26 -14.83 6.13
N VAL A 190 -0.70 -16.04 6.19
CA VAL A 190 -1.50 -17.28 6.09
C VAL A 190 -2.46 -17.37 7.27
N ALA A 191 -1.98 -17.14 8.50
CA ALA A 191 -2.81 -17.16 9.71
C ALA A 191 -3.94 -16.12 9.66
N TRP A 192 -3.66 -14.89 9.23
CA TRP A 192 -4.68 -13.86 9.06
C TRP A 192 -5.75 -14.24 8.04
N ALA A 193 -5.37 -14.88 6.92
CA ALA A 193 -6.33 -15.35 5.94
C ALA A 193 -7.18 -16.52 6.47
N ASP A 194 -6.57 -17.45 7.24
CA ASP A 194 -7.30 -18.53 7.91
C ASP A 194 -8.31 -18.00 8.93
N GLU A 195 -7.93 -16.98 9.70
CA GLU A 195 -8.81 -16.28 10.64
C GLU A 195 -9.99 -15.63 9.91
N ALA A 196 -9.74 -14.87 8.84
CA ALA A 196 -10.79 -14.23 8.05
C ALA A 196 -11.78 -15.23 7.45
N ILE A 197 -11.32 -16.39 6.97
CA ILE A 197 -12.18 -17.49 6.49
C ILE A 197 -13.04 -18.05 7.64
N ALA A 198 -12.46 -18.22 8.83
CA ALA A 198 -13.15 -18.79 9.98
C ALA A 198 -14.21 -17.84 10.57
N GLU A 199 -14.03 -16.53 10.43
CA GLU A 199 -14.96 -15.49 10.91
C GLU A 199 -16.22 -15.37 10.05
N LEU A 200 -16.21 -15.87 8.80
CA LEU A 200 -17.38 -15.82 7.94
C LEU A 200 -18.57 -16.55 8.58
N PRO A 201 -19.79 -15.95 8.55
CA PRO A 201 -20.98 -16.61 9.04
C PRO A 201 -21.16 -17.95 8.32
N ARG A 202 -21.27 -19.04 9.08
CA ARG A 202 -21.68 -20.32 8.51
C ARG A 202 -23.18 -20.25 8.25
N ASP A 203 -23.59 -20.54 7.02
CA ASP A 203 -25.00 -20.77 6.69
C ASP A 203 -25.58 -21.76 7.71
N ARG A 204 -26.64 -21.34 8.40
CA ARG A 204 -27.41 -22.18 9.32
C ARG A 204 -28.51 -22.91 8.59
#